data_AF-A0AAV6HA38-F1
#
_entry.id   AF-A0AAV6HA38-F1
#
_cell.length_a   1.000
_cell.length_b   1.000
_cell.length_c   1.000
_cell.angle_alpha   90.00
_cell.angle_beta   90.00
_cell.angle_gamma   90.00
#
_symmetry.space_group_name_H-M   'P 1'
#
loop_
_entity.id
_entity.type
_entity.pdbx_description
1 polymer ?
#
loop_
_entity_poly.entity_id
_entity_poly.type
_entity_poly.pdbx_seq_one_letter_code
_entity_poly.pdbx_strand_id
1 'polypeptide(L)' 'MLFTVVDEGTSPRFKTLLEDEFPGELDITGEGTPTSTGYFEVEVEGKLVHSKKNGEGFVDDAKKMDKVVSAVEKCLGK' A
#
# COMPACT_ATOMS: atom_id res chain seq x y z
N MET A 1 -6.60 -10.62 -4.30
CA MET A 1 -5.18 -10.31 -4.57
C MET A 1 -4.52 -9.88 -3.27
N LEU A 2 -3.32 -10.38 -2.97
CA LEU A 2 -2.66 -10.09 -1.68
C LEU A 2 -1.89 -8.77 -1.76
N PHE A 3 -2.21 -7.88 -0.84
CA PHE A 3 -1.65 -6.55 -0.74
C PHE A 3 -1.06 -6.38 0.66
N THR A 4 0.26 -6.19 0.73
CA THR A 4 0.98 -6.12 1.99
C THR A 4 1.46 -4.69 2.21
N VAL A 5 1.03 -4.11 3.33
CA VAL A 5 1.51 -2.80 3.78
C VAL A 5 2.42 -3.03 4.98
N VAL A 6 3.69 -2.70 4.82
CA VAL A 6 4.67 -2.68 5.91
C VAL A 6 4.69 -1.28 6.49
N ASP A 7 4.04 -1.08 7.63
CA ASP A 7 3.84 0.23 8.25
C ASP A 7 3.95 0.12 9.79
N GLU A 8 4.82 0.94 10.38
CA GLU A 8 5.00 1.02 11.83
C GLU A 8 3.86 1.81 12.51
N GLY A 9 3.16 2.67 11.76
CA GLY A 9 2.18 3.59 12.32
C GLY A 9 0.90 3.53 11.54
N THR A 10 0.03 2.60 11.94
CA THR A 10 -1.27 2.28 11.34
C THR A 10 -1.79 3.45 10.52
N SER A 11 -1.67 3.34 9.20
CA SER A 11 -2.21 4.30 8.24
C SER A 11 -3.60 3.82 7.79
N PRO A 12 -4.64 3.83 8.65
CA PRO A 12 -5.93 3.20 8.35
C PRO A 12 -6.58 3.82 7.13
N ARG A 13 -6.33 5.12 6.89
CA ARG A 13 -6.86 5.85 5.73
C ARG A 13 -6.46 5.22 4.41
N PHE A 14 -5.23 4.74 4.30
CA PHE A 14 -4.73 4.12 3.07
C PHE A 14 -5.42 2.78 2.81
N LYS A 15 -5.54 1.95 3.85
CA LYS A 15 -6.27 0.68 3.76
C LYS A 15 -7.74 0.91 3.35
N THR A 16 -8.41 1.86 4.01
CA THR A 16 -9.82 2.18 3.72
C THR A 16 -10.02 2.67 2.29
N LEU A 17 -9.12 3.51 1.75
CA LEU A 17 -9.23 4.01 0.37
C LEU A 17 -9.10 2.89 -0.67
N LEU A 18 -8.18 1.95 -0.46
CA LEU A 18 -8.03 0.77 -1.32
C LEU A 18 -9.22 -0.19 -1.21
N GLU A 19 -9.76 -0.37 -0.01
CA GLU A 19 -10.94 -1.22 0.21
C GLU A 19 -12.21 -0.60 -0.40
N ASP A 20 -12.30 0.74 -0.48
CA ASP A 20 -13.38 1.48 -1.13
C ASP A 20 -13.31 1.40 -2.67
N GLU A 21 -12.10 1.50 -3.24
CA GLU A 21 -11.86 1.32 -4.68
C GLU A 21 -12.01 -0.13 -5.14
N PHE A 22 -11.57 -1.09 -4.33
CA PHE A 22 -11.54 -2.52 -4.67
C PHE A 22 -12.23 -3.40 -3.61
N PRO A 23 -13.55 -3.21 -3.40
CA PRO A 23 -14.29 -3.89 -2.35
C PRO A 23 -14.32 -5.41 -2.59
N GLY A 24 -13.62 -6.15 -1.73
CA GLY A 24 -13.56 -7.62 -1.78
C GLY A 24 -12.62 -8.20 -2.85
N GLU A 25 -11.89 -7.37 -3.59
CA GLU A 25 -10.91 -7.81 -4.59
C GLU A 25 -9.47 -7.85 -4.02
N LEU A 26 -9.20 -7.03 -2.99
CA LEU A 26 -7.91 -6.93 -2.30
C LEU A 26 -7.97 -7.47 -0.88
N ASP A 27 -6.90 -8.14 -0.47
CA ASP A 27 -6.67 -8.55 0.91
C ASP A 27 -5.51 -7.71 1.48
N ILE A 28 -5.82 -6.78 2.39
CA ILE A 28 -4.88 -5.77 2.87
C ILE A 28 -4.28 -6.16 4.22
N THR A 29 -3.09 -6.76 4.19
CA THR A 29 -2.35 -7.15 5.38
C THR A 29 -1.43 -6.03 5.87
N GLY A 30 -1.18 -5.95 7.17
CA GLY A 30 -0.33 -4.94 7.79
C GLY A 30 0.77 -5.59 8.61
N GLU A 31 2.04 -5.41 8.22
CA GLU A 31 3.18 -5.84 9.02
C GLU A 31 3.87 -4.64 9.67
N GLY A 32 3.92 -4.63 10.99
CA GLY A 32 4.73 -3.66 11.73
C GLY A 32 6.14 -4.21 11.94
N THR A 33 7.17 -3.41 11.66
CA THR A 33 8.57 -3.77 11.95
C THR A 33 8.96 -3.23 13.33
N PRO A 34 9.01 -4.07 14.38
CA PRO A 34 9.20 -3.60 15.77
C PRO A 34 10.58 -2.98 16.04
N THR A 35 11.53 -3.14 15.12
CA THR A 35 12.94 -2.70 15.26
C THR A 35 13.34 -1.61 14.28
N SER A 36 12.43 -1.15 13.42
CA SER A 36 12.77 -0.28 12.29
C SER A 36 11.78 0.87 12.18
N THR A 37 12.21 2.05 12.62
CA THR A 37 11.37 3.25 12.65
C THR A 37 11.29 3.92 11.29
N GLY A 38 10.07 4.36 10.92
CA GLY A 38 9.82 5.17 9.74
C GLY A 38 9.54 4.43 8.43
N TYR A 39 9.27 3.12 8.48
CA TYR A 39 8.97 2.31 7.29
C TYR A 39 7.51 2.45 6.86
N PHE A 40 7.33 2.66 5.56
CA PHE A 40 6.04 2.57 4.89
C PHE A 40 6.30 2.01 3.49
N GLU A 41 6.08 0.72 3.33
CA GLU A 41 6.29 0.02 2.07
C GLU A 41 5.00 -0.67 1.65
N VAL A 42 4.71 -0.57 0.37
CA VAL A 42 3.50 -1.07 -0.24
C VAL A 42 3.91 -2.12 -1.25
N GLU A 43 3.52 -3.36 -1.00
CA GLU A 43 3.74 -4.49 -1.88
C GLU A 43 2.43 -5.04 -2.41
N VAL A 44 2.40 -5.28 -3.72
CA VAL A 44 1.27 -5.87 -4.44
C VAL A 44 1.76 -7.16 -5.06
N GLU A 45 1.24 -8.30 -4.59
CA GLU A 45 1.69 -9.63 -5.05
C GLU A 45 3.21 -9.84 -4.92
N GLY A 46 3.83 -9.32 -3.86
CA GLY A 46 5.28 -9.38 -3.64
C GLY A 46 6.09 -8.45 -4.54
N LYS A 47 5.43 -7.47 -5.19
CA LYS A 47 6.07 -6.41 -5.95
C LYS A 47 5.98 -5.11 -5.18
N LEU A 48 7.13 -4.53 -4.86
CA LEU A 48 7.23 -3.20 -4.25
C LEU A 48 6.69 -2.14 -5.21
N VAL A 49 5.53 -1.56 -4.87
CA VAL A 49 4.85 -0.52 -5.65
C VAL A 49 5.19 0.87 -5.14
N HIS A 50 5.35 1.01 -3.82
CA HIS A 50 5.72 2.28 -3.19
C HIS A 50 6.63 2.02 -1.99
N SER A 51 7.68 2.83 -1.83
CA SER A 51 8.55 2.75 -0.65
C SER A 51 8.92 4.13 -0.14
N LYS A 52 8.48 4.41 1.08
CA LYS A 52 8.87 5.61 1.81
C LYS A 52 10.37 5.62 2.10
N LYS A 53 10.97 4.45 2.34
CA LYS A 53 12.41 4.32 2.59
C LYS A 53 13.25 4.77 1.40
N ASN A 54 12.71 4.61 0.19
CA ASN A 54 13.35 5.06 -1.04
C ASN A 54 13.16 6.57 -1.32
N GLY A 55 12.60 7.31 -0.37
CA GLY A 55 12.38 8.75 -0.48
C GLY A 55 11.01 9.16 -1.04
N GLU A 56 10.09 8.22 -1.27
CA GLU A 56 8.76 8.54 -1.82
C GLU A 56 7.78 9.14 -0.79
N GLY A 57 8.12 9.08 0.51
CA GLY A 57 7.24 9.56 1.58
C GLY A 57 6.01 8.67 1.80
N PHE A 58 5.11 9.13 2.65
CA PHE A 58 3.81 8.47 2.86
C PHE A 58 2.88 8.69 1.65
N VAL A 59 1.90 7.80 1.49
CA VAL A 59 0.84 7.94 0.47
C VAL A 59 -0.26 8.83 1.02
N ASP A 60 0.06 10.12 1.14
CA ASP A 60 -0.85 11.18 1.61
C ASP A 60 -1.47 11.98 0.46
N ASP A 61 -0.88 11.93 -0.73
CA ASP A 61 -1.39 12.58 -1.93
C ASP A 61 -2.21 11.63 -2.81
N ALA A 62 -3.29 12.15 -3.39
CA ALA A 62 -4.10 11.42 -4.38
C ALA A 62 -3.25 10.86 -5.53
N LYS A 63 -2.21 11.58 -5.97
CA LYS A 63 -1.31 11.13 -7.04
C LYS A 63 -0.48 9.89 -6.67
N LYS A 64 -0.08 9.77 -5.40
CA LYS A 64 0.64 8.59 -4.88
C LYS A 64 -0.33 7.41 -4.72
N MET A 65 -1.56 7.70 -4.27
CA MET A 65 -2.63 6.70 -4.19
C MET A 65 -2.95 6.13 -5.57
N ASP A 66 -3.14 6.99 -6.57
CA ASP A 66 -3.43 6.63 -7.96
C ASP A 66 -2.33 5.72 -8.55
N LYS A 67 -1.06 5.96 -8.22
CA LYS A 67 0.06 5.10 -8.62
C LYS A 67 -0.08 3.68 -8.04
N VAL A 68 -0.53 3.56 -6.79
CA VAL A 68 -0.79 2.29 -6.14
C VAL A 68 -1.99 1.60 -6.77
N VAL A 69 -3.11 2.31 -6.90
CA VAL A 69 -4.35 1.85 -7.54
C VAL A 69 -4.05 1.36 -8.96
N SER A 70 -3.36 2.15 -9.79
CA SER A 70 -2.94 1.75 -11.14
C SER A 70 -2.07 0.49 -11.16
N ALA A 71 -1.20 0.31 -10.16
CA ALA A 71 -0.39 -0.89 -10.07
C ALA A 71 -1.25 -2.11 -9.71
N VAL A 72 -2.23 -1.92 -8.82
CA VAL A 72 -3.25 -2.90 -8.48
C VAL A 72 -4.11 -3.26 -9.69
N GLU A 73 -4.68 -2.29 -10.40
CA GLU A 73 -5.50 -2.51 -11.60
C GLU A 73 -4.73 -3.31 -12.64
N LYS A 74 -3.46 -2.93 -12.90
CA LYS A 74 -2.57 -3.68 -13.78
C LYS A 74 -2.36 -5.12 -13.35
N CYS A 75 -2.33 -5.37 -12.05
CA CYS A 75 -2.13 -6.69 -11.48
C CYS A 75 -3.43 -7.51 -11.52
N LEU A 76 -4.58 -6.87 -11.31
CA LEU A 76 -5.92 -7.45 -11.51
C LEU A 76 -6.27 -7.67 -12.99
N GLY A 77 -5.55 -7.01 -13.91
CA GLY A 77 -5.84 -7.06 -15.34
C GLY A 77 -7.10 -6.29 -15.73
N LYS A 78 -7.45 -5.26 -14.94
CA LYS A 78 -8.51 -4.30 -15.26
C LYS A 78 -7.97 -3.18 -16.15
#